data_AF-A0A286RHW0-F1
#
_entry.id   AF-A0A286RHW0-F1
#
_cell.length_a   1.000
_cell.length_b   1.000
_cell.length_c   1.000
_cell.angle_alpha   90.00
_cell.angle_beta   90.00
_cell.angle_gamma   90.00
#
_symmetry.space_group_name_H-M   'P 1'
#
loop_
_entity.id
_entity.type
_entity.pdbx_description
1 polymer ?
#
loop_
_entity_poly.entity_id
_entity_poly.type
_entity_poly.pdbx_seq_one_letter_code
_entity_poly.pdbx_strand_id
1 'polypeptide(L)'
;MASVANDGKARRILFVVPDGKRKTLRVGRVDKKMAESIRVHVGALLAARISSLPVQPATGTWLNTIGEALQKKLAKVGLEPWPRLRRNLRANCESDLAQAFPLAVITKWLGNSPSIALRRYLDPADAAYAQALNWMPPHESGQMNMGSVQTNSGIESGARVARGGAPQAPASGGKIEKNTSEVFPASEVMQSYSGPNFFLQNDLVERRGFEPPTSRVRF
;
A
#
# COMPACT_ATOMS: atom_id res chain seq x y z
N MET A 1 5.04 24.87 -23.39
CA MET A 1 5.16 26.09 -22.57
C MET A 1 3.76 26.50 -22.06
N ALA A 2 3.63 26.91 -20.79
CA ALA A 2 2.35 27.34 -20.21
C ALA A 2 2.33 28.87 -19.99
N SER A 3 1.19 29.53 -20.22
CA SER A 3 1.00 30.98 -20.04
C SER A 3 -0.33 31.29 -19.35
N VAL A 4 -0.36 32.38 -18.57
CA VAL A 4 -1.59 32.89 -17.94
C VAL A 4 -2.22 33.92 -18.88
N ALA A 5 -3.51 33.80 -19.15
CA ALA A 5 -4.29 34.82 -19.83
C ALA A 5 -5.41 35.34 -18.92
N ASN A 6 -5.73 36.62 -19.09
CA ASN A 6 -6.80 37.29 -18.39
C ASN A 6 -8.13 37.12 -19.14
N ASP A 7 -9.22 36.91 -18.41
CA ASP A 7 -10.59 36.76 -18.91
C ASP A 7 -11.50 37.64 -18.04
N GLY A 8 -11.31 38.96 -18.14
CA GLY A 8 -11.97 39.96 -17.31
C GLY A 8 -11.62 39.84 -15.82
N LYS A 9 -12.57 39.33 -15.00
CA LYS A 9 -12.37 39.05 -13.57
C LYS A 9 -11.84 37.64 -13.30
N ALA A 10 -11.81 36.78 -14.31
CA ALA A 10 -11.35 35.40 -14.22
C ALA A 10 -10.01 35.20 -14.94
N ARG A 11 -9.32 34.11 -14.62
CA ARG A 11 -8.02 33.76 -15.20
C ARG A 11 -8.05 32.35 -15.78
N ARG A 12 -7.31 32.16 -16.88
CA ARG A 12 -7.14 30.88 -17.58
C ARG A 12 -5.68 30.62 -17.86
N ILE A 13 -5.27 29.35 -17.82
CA ILE A 13 -3.91 28.92 -18.14
C ILE A 13 -3.96 28.18 -19.47
N LEU A 14 -3.23 28.67 -20.46
CA LEU A 14 -3.10 28.04 -21.77
C LEU A 14 -1.78 27.28 -21.82
N PHE A 15 -1.82 26.09 -22.42
CA PHE A 15 -0.62 25.30 -22.64
C PHE A 15 -0.79 24.33 -23.81
N VAL A 16 0.33 23.83 -24.31
CA VAL A 16 0.38 22.81 -25.36
C VAL A 16 0.71 21.48 -24.70
N VAL A 17 -0.09 20.46 -24.98
CA VAL A 17 0.13 19.08 -24.55
C VAL A 17 1.10 18.40 -25.53
N PRO A 18 1.87 17.36 -25.14
CA PRO A 18 2.69 16.56 -26.06
C PRO A 18 1.96 16.08 -27.32
N ASP A 19 0.63 15.91 -27.27
CA ASP A 19 -0.24 15.62 -28.42
C ASP A 19 -0.38 16.78 -29.44
N GLY A 20 0.44 17.85 -29.31
CA GLY A 20 0.40 19.05 -30.15
C GLY A 20 -0.82 19.96 -29.96
N LYS A 21 -1.87 19.47 -29.30
CA LYS A 21 -3.11 20.22 -29.04
C LYS A 21 -2.93 21.26 -27.94
N ARG A 22 -3.41 22.48 -28.21
CA ARG A 22 -3.55 23.55 -27.20
C ARG A 22 -4.73 23.24 -26.29
N LYS A 23 -4.47 23.13 -24.99
CA LYS A 23 -5.51 22.99 -23.97
C LYS A 23 -5.56 24.23 -23.07
N THR A 24 -6.74 24.50 -22.52
CA THR A 24 -6.99 25.64 -21.64
C THR A 24 -7.56 25.16 -20.32
N LEU A 25 -6.93 25.57 -19.21
CA LEU A 25 -7.40 25.34 -17.86
C LEU A 25 -8.10 26.60 -17.34
N ARG A 26 -9.43 26.56 -17.19
CA ARG A 26 -10.24 27.66 -16.65
C ARG A 26 -10.19 27.65 -15.11
N VAL A 27 -9.23 28.37 -14.54
CA VAL A 27 -9.01 28.40 -13.08
C VAL A 27 -10.16 29.14 -12.39
N GLY A 28 -10.69 30.20 -13.00
CA GLY A 28 -11.81 30.99 -12.49
C GLY A 28 -11.33 32.29 -11.84
N ARG A 29 -12.04 32.77 -10.81
CA ARG A 29 -11.69 33.99 -10.07
C ARG A 29 -10.62 33.66 -9.02
N VAL A 30 -9.36 33.82 -9.39
CA VAL A 30 -8.18 33.63 -8.53
C VAL A 30 -7.25 34.82 -8.68
N ASP A 31 -6.48 35.19 -7.66
CA ASP A 31 -5.51 36.29 -7.77
C ASP A 31 -4.41 36.03 -8.82
N LYS A 32 -3.77 37.09 -9.33
CA LYS A 32 -2.71 37.00 -10.35
C LYS A 32 -1.57 36.10 -9.87
N LYS A 33 -1.10 36.32 -8.64
CA LYS A 33 0.01 35.56 -8.04
C LYS A 33 -0.33 34.07 -7.92
N MET A 34 -1.56 33.77 -7.53
CA MET A 34 -2.05 32.40 -7.44
C MET A 34 -2.09 31.74 -8.82
N ALA A 35 -2.57 32.45 -9.85
CA ALA A 35 -2.60 31.93 -11.21
C ALA A 35 -1.17 31.66 -11.77
N GLU A 36 -0.21 32.51 -11.45
CA GLU A 36 1.21 32.29 -11.79
C GLU A 36 1.80 31.08 -11.05
N SER A 37 1.50 30.90 -9.76
CA SER A 37 1.91 29.70 -9.02
C SER A 37 1.35 28.42 -9.66
N ILE A 38 0.07 28.40 -10.01
CA ILE A 38 -0.57 27.25 -10.68
C ILE A 38 0.08 27.01 -12.05
N ARG A 39 0.39 28.07 -12.81
CA ARG A 39 1.08 27.98 -14.12
C ARG A 39 2.44 27.30 -13.99
N VAL A 40 3.23 27.62 -12.96
CA VAL A 40 4.54 27.01 -12.71
C VAL A 40 4.39 25.49 -12.51
N HIS A 41 3.46 25.07 -11.65
CA HIS A 41 3.22 23.64 -11.40
C HIS A 41 2.67 22.91 -12.64
N VAL A 42 1.76 23.53 -13.40
CA VAL A 42 1.27 22.99 -14.68
C VAL A 42 2.41 22.83 -15.68
N GLY A 43 3.33 23.79 -15.74
CA GLY A 43 4.54 23.72 -16.54
C GLY A 43 5.45 22.54 -16.14
N ALA A 44 5.66 22.34 -14.84
CA ALA A 44 6.43 21.23 -14.31
C ALA A 44 5.79 19.86 -14.63
N LEU A 45 4.46 19.76 -14.56
CA LEU A 45 3.73 18.55 -14.98
C LEU A 45 3.90 18.26 -16.47
N LEU A 46 3.83 19.28 -17.32
CA LEU A 46 4.05 19.12 -18.76
C LEU A 46 5.49 18.72 -19.08
N ALA A 47 6.47 19.32 -18.40
CA ALA A 47 7.87 18.95 -18.56
C ALA A 47 8.10 17.48 -18.17
N ALA A 48 7.57 17.05 -17.02
CA ALA A 48 7.61 15.65 -16.60
C ALA A 48 6.98 14.71 -17.63
N ARG A 49 5.84 15.08 -18.22
CA ARG A 49 5.15 14.30 -19.26
C ARG A 49 5.92 14.22 -20.57
N ILE A 50 6.54 15.32 -21.02
CA ILE A 50 7.29 15.37 -22.28
C ILE A 50 8.60 14.60 -22.14
N SER A 51 9.29 14.76 -21.00
CA SER A 51 10.59 14.13 -20.76
C SER A 51 10.50 12.72 -20.18
N SER A 52 9.28 12.19 -19.95
CA SER A 52 9.06 10.94 -19.22
C SER A 52 9.78 10.88 -17.88
N LEU A 53 9.98 12.03 -17.24
CA LEU A 53 10.64 12.16 -15.95
C LEU A 53 9.61 12.11 -14.82
N PRO A 54 10.01 11.70 -13.60
CA PRO A 54 9.14 11.78 -12.45
C PRO A 54 8.73 13.23 -12.17
N VAL A 55 7.50 13.42 -11.67
CA VAL A 55 7.00 14.74 -11.25
C VAL A 55 7.87 15.29 -10.14
N GLN A 56 8.26 16.56 -10.25
CA GLN A 56 9.11 17.20 -9.24
C GLN A 56 8.47 17.17 -7.83
N PRO A 57 9.28 17.04 -6.76
CA PRO A 57 8.77 16.91 -5.38
C PRO A 57 7.84 18.05 -4.96
N ALA A 58 8.21 19.31 -5.27
CA ALA A 58 7.40 20.49 -4.94
C ALA A 58 6.00 20.43 -5.57
N THR A 59 5.93 19.99 -6.84
CA THR A 59 4.66 19.79 -7.54
C THR A 59 3.88 18.62 -6.95
N GLY A 60 4.55 17.53 -6.57
CA GLY A 60 3.95 16.41 -5.84
C GLY A 60 3.29 16.84 -4.53
N THR A 61 3.97 17.66 -3.72
CA THR A 61 3.40 18.19 -2.47
C THR A 61 2.23 19.12 -2.74
N TRP A 62 2.37 20.04 -3.71
CA TRP A 62 1.29 20.94 -4.11
C TRP A 62 0.03 20.19 -4.55
N LEU A 63 0.15 19.09 -5.28
CA LEU A 63 -0.98 18.27 -5.69
C LEU A 63 -1.78 17.70 -4.51
N ASN A 64 -1.12 17.46 -3.37
CA ASN A 64 -1.77 16.99 -2.15
C ASN A 64 -2.47 18.12 -1.36
N THR A 65 -2.10 19.38 -1.60
CA THR A 65 -2.67 20.54 -0.88
C THR A 65 -3.78 21.25 -1.67
N ILE A 66 -3.84 21.09 -2.98
CA ILE A 66 -4.88 21.71 -3.81
C ILE A 66 -6.27 21.10 -3.53
N GLY A 67 -7.29 21.96 -3.56
CA GLY A 67 -8.68 21.54 -3.40
C GLY A 67 -9.21 20.70 -4.57
N GLU A 68 -10.24 19.91 -4.30
CA GLU A 68 -10.86 18.96 -5.23
C GLU A 68 -11.33 19.61 -6.54
N ALA A 69 -11.81 20.87 -6.48
CA ALA A 69 -12.25 21.61 -7.65
C ALA A 69 -11.12 21.84 -8.67
N LEU A 70 -9.89 22.12 -8.21
CA LEU A 70 -8.74 22.32 -9.09
C LEU A 70 -8.21 20.96 -9.60
N GLN A 71 -8.20 19.93 -8.76
CA GLN A 71 -7.85 18.57 -9.17
C GLN A 71 -8.74 18.07 -10.30
N LYS A 72 -10.07 18.18 -10.16
CA LYS A 72 -11.03 17.80 -11.21
C LYS A 72 -10.79 18.56 -12.52
N LYS A 73 -10.42 19.83 -12.45
CA LYS A 73 -10.08 20.62 -13.65
C LYS A 73 -8.78 20.13 -14.29
N LEU A 74 -7.75 19.79 -13.52
CA LEU A 74 -6.51 19.21 -14.06
C LEU A 74 -6.75 17.84 -14.71
N ALA A 75 -7.59 17.01 -14.08
CA ALA A 75 -8.01 15.71 -14.59
C ALA A 75 -8.69 15.80 -15.96
N LYS A 76 -9.65 16.72 -16.11
CA LYS A 76 -10.32 16.99 -17.40
C LYS A 76 -9.35 17.34 -18.53
N VAL A 77 -8.21 17.93 -18.20
CA VAL A 77 -7.22 18.36 -19.19
C VAL A 77 -6.17 17.26 -19.45
N GLY A 78 -6.27 16.11 -18.78
CA GLY A 78 -5.36 14.98 -18.90
C GLY A 78 -4.01 15.21 -18.21
N LEU A 79 -3.94 16.21 -17.32
CA LEU A 79 -2.77 16.48 -16.49
C LEU A 79 -2.91 15.83 -15.11
N GLU A 80 -3.72 14.77 -14.99
CA GLU A 80 -3.91 14.09 -13.73
C GLU A 80 -2.63 13.35 -13.33
N PRO A 81 -2.04 13.70 -12.18
CA PRO A 81 -1.10 12.83 -11.50
C PRO A 81 -1.88 11.88 -10.60
N TRP A 82 -1.44 10.63 -10.51
CA TRP A 82 -2.05 9.67 -9.61
C TRP A 82 -1.98 10.19 -8.16
N PRO A 83 -3.13 10.43 -7.50
CA PRO A 83 -3.13 10.97 -6.15
C PRO A 83 -2.42 9.99 -5.21
N ARG A 84 -1.44 10.46 -4.43
CA ARG A 84 -0.67 9.64 -3.49
C ARG A 84 0.04 8.43 -4.13
N LEU A 85 0.68 8.62 -5.29
CA LEU A 85 1.40 7.58 -6.05
C LEU A 85 2.12 6.51 -5.19
N ARG A 86 3.03 6.91 -4.30
CA ARG A 86 3.79 5.95 -3.45
C ARG A 86 2.90 5.11 -2.54
N ARG A 87 1.83 5.71 -2.00
CA ARG A 87 0.87 5.00 -1.16
C ARG A 87 0.03 4.04 -1.98
N ASN A 88 -0.39 4.45 -3.19
CA ASN A 88 -1.19 3.59 -4.05
C ASN A 88 -0.38 2.43 -4.64
N LEU A 89 0.87 2.68 -5.05
CA LEU A 89 1.76 1.62 -5.52
C LEU A 89 2.06 0.61 -4.40
N ARG A 90 2.31 1.09 -3.18
CA ARG A 90 2.50 0.20 -2.02
C ARG A 90 1.21 -0.58 -1.71
N ALA A 91 0.05 0.08 -1.77
CA ALA A 91 -1.25 -0.56 -1.58
C ALA A 91 -1.51 -1.65 -2.62
N ASN A 92 -1.27 -1.38 -3.90
CA ASN A 92 -1.42 -2.37 -4.96
C ASN A 92 -0.46 -3.55 -4.76
N CYS A 93 0.79 -3.29 -4.39
CA CYS A 93 1.77 -4.33 -4.05
C CYS A 93 1.32 -5.16 -2.83
N GLU A 94 0.72 -4.52 -1.82
CA GLU A 94 0.18 -5.21 -0.65
C GLU A 94 -1.00 -6.12 -1.01
N SER A 95 -1.95 -5.65 -1.82
CA SER A 95 -3.07 -6.45 -2.30
C SER A 95 -2.61 -7.65 -3.13
N ASP A 96 -1.64 -7.44 -4.03
CA ASP A 96 -1.06 -8.50 -4.86
C ASP A 96 -0.35 -9.56 -4.00
N LEU A 97 0.47 -9.14 -3.04
CA LEU A 97 1.11 -10.05 -2.10
C LEU A 97 0.10 -10.80 -1.24
N ALA A 98 -0.99 -10.16 -0.83
CA ALA A 98 -2.04 -10.77 0.00
C ALA A 98 -2.78 -11.91 -0.70
N GLN A 99 -2.69 -12.00 -2.03
CA GLN A 99 -3.20 -13.15 -2.79
C GLN A 99 -2.24 -14.34 -2.75
N ALA A 100 -0.94 -14.10 -2.63
CA ALA A 100 0.09 -15.14 -2.70
C ALA A 100 0.57 -15.64 -1.31
N PHE A 101 0.53 -14.78 -0.29
CA PHE A 101 1.12 -15.07 1.01
C PHE A 101 0.17 -14.74 2.17
N PRO A 102 0.34 -15.39 3.35
CA PRO A 102 -0.43 -15.05 4.54
C PRO A 102 -0.25 -13.59 4.95
N LEU A 103 -1.37 -12.93 5.30
CA LEU A 103 -1.41 -11.51 5.63
C LEU A 103 -0.42 -11.10 6.75
N ALA A 104 -0.23 -11.96 7.76
CA ALA A 104 0.69 -11.69 8.87
C ALA A 104 2.14 -11.49 8.41
N VAL A 105 2.59 -12.27 7.41
CA VAL A 105 3.96 -12.17 6.88
C VAL A 105 4.16 -10.86 6.13
N ILE A 106 3.18 -10.51 5.30
CA ILE A 106 3.19 -9.30 4.47
C ILE A 106 3.20 -8.05 5.33
N THR A 107 2.38 -8.02 6.38
CA THR A 107 2.30 -6.86 7.29
C THR A 107 3.61 -6.62 8.03
N LYS A 108 4.37 -7.70 8.33
CA LYS A 108 5.73 -7.61 8.90
C LYS A 108 6.73 -7.00 7.92
N TRP A 109 6.66 -7.33 6.62
CA TRP A 109 7.50 -6.74 5.58
C TRP A 109 7.13 -5.29 5.26
N LEU A 110 5.84 -4.99 5.24
CA LEU A 110 5.31 -3.66 4.91
C LEU A 110 5.25 -2.71 6.12
N GLY A 111 5.50 -3.20 7.34
CA GLY A 111 5.50 -2.38 8.55
C GLY A 111 4.14 -1.72 8.83
N ASN A 112 3.04 -2.38 8.47
CA ASN A 112 1.68 -1.95 8.80
C ASN A 112 1.03 -2.99 9.75
N SER A 113 -0.17 -2.69 10.27
CA SER A 113 -0.91 -3.68 11.08
C SER A 113 -1.87 -4.50 10.21
N PRO A 114 -2.12 -5.78 10.55
CA PRO A 114 -3.10 -6.62 9.84
C PRO A 114 -4.51 -6.00 9.80
N SER A 115 -4.90 -5.30 10.88
CA SER A 115 -6.17 -4.59 10.96
C SER A 115 -6.28 -3.42 9.98
N ILE A 116 -5.19 -2.68 9.73
CA ILE A 116 -5.17 -1.58 8.75
C ILE A 116 -5.18 -2.13 7.33
N ALA A 117 -4.50 -3.25 7.09
CA ALA A 117 -4.47 -3.93 5.81
C ALA A 117 -5.86 -4.40 5.38
N LEU A 118 -6.55 -5.13 6.26
CA LEU A 118 -7.92 -5.61 6.07
C LEU A 118 -8.90 -4.47 5.76
N ARG A 119 -8.76 -3.32 6.43
CA ARG A 119 -9.66 -2.19 6.25
C ARG A 119 -9.51 -1.48 4.89
N ARG A 120 -8.34 -1.55 4.26
CA ARG A 120 -7.99 -0.67 3.13
C ARG A 120 -7.79 -1.38 1.79
N TYR A 121 -7.41 -2.66 1.78
CA TYR A 121 -6.75 -3.23 0.60
C TYR A 121 -7.26 -4.62 0.18
N LEU A 122 -8.18 -5.23 0.93
CA LEU A 122 -8.78 -6.51 0.60
C LEU A 122 -10.17 -6.29 0.01
N ASP A 123 -10.21 -5.95 -1.28
CA ASP A 123 -11.39 -6.29 -2.07
C ASP A 123 -11.31 -7.79 -2.39
N PRO A 124 -12.34 -8.59 -2.06
CA PRO A 124 -12.35 -10.00 -2.42
C PRO A 124 -12.31 -10.10 -3.94
N ALA A 125 -11.25 -10.70 -4.47
CA ALA A 125 -11.17 -10.97 -5.89
C ALA A 125 -12.34 -11.89 -6.31
N ASP A 126 -12.93 -11.64 -7.49
CA ASP A 126 -14.03 -12.45 -8.02
C ASP A 126 -13.69 -13.95 -8.09
N ALA A 127 -12.40 -14.27 -8.28
CA ALA A 127 -11.90 -15.64 -8.24
C ALA A 127 -12.05 -16.30 -6.87
N ALA A 128 -11.79 -15.58 -5.77
CA ALA A 128 -11.99 -16.08 -4.42
C ALA A 128 -13.49 -16.28 -4.11
N TYR A 129 -14.34 -15.42 -4.66
CA TYR A 129 -15.80 -15.59 -4.58
C TYR A 129 -16.25 -16.87 -5.29
N ALA A 130 -15.75 -17.14 -6.49
CA ALA A 130 -16.04 -18.37 -7.23
C ALA A 130 -15.56 -19.63 -6.51
N GLN A 131 -14.39 -19.59 -5.86
CA GLN A 131 -13.88 -20.68 -5.03
C GLN A 131 -14.77 -20.91 -3.80
N ALA A 132 -15.25 -19.84 -3.16
CA ALA A 132 -16.12 -19.92 -1.99
C ALA A 132 -17.47 -20.59 -2.29
N LEU A 133 -18.03 -20.41 -3.49
CA LEU A 133 -19.28 -21.10 -3.90
C LEU A 133 -19.14 -22.63 -3.89
N ASN A 134 -17.95 -23.14 -4.20
CA ASN A 134 -17.67 -24.57 -4.24
C ASN A 134 -16.96 -25.07 -2.96
N TRP A 135 -16.73 -24.18 -1.99
CA TRP A 135 -16.01 -24.53 -0.77
C TRP A 135 -16.91 -25.29 0.18
N MET A 136 -16.60 -26.58 0.37
CA MET A 136 -17.27 -27.42 1.35
C MET A 136 -16.36 -27.56 2.57
N PRO A 137 -16.83 -27.22 3.78
CA PRO A 137 -16.01 -27.38 4.98
C PRO A 137 -15.70 -28.87 5.18
N PRO A 138 -14.52 -29.21 5.71
CA PRO A 138 -14.24 -30.58 6.12
C PRO A 138 -15.30 -31.01 7.13
N HIS A 139 -16.12 -32.01 6.79
CA HIS A 139 -17.05 -32.60 7.74
C HIS A 139 -16.22 -33.34 8.77
N GLU A 140 -16.29 -32.93 10.05
CA GLU A 140 -15.73 -33.72 11.13
C GLU A 140 -16.38 -35.10 11.06
N SER A 141 -15.62 -36.12 10.66
CA SER A 141 -16.04 -37.52 10.74
C SER A 141 -15.93 -37.96 12.20
N GLY A 142 -16.70 -37.32 13.08
CA GLY A 142 -17.03 -37.85 14.38
C GLY A 142 -18.14 -38.88 14.17
N GLN A 143 -17.82 -40.16 14.36
CA GLN A 143 -18.81 -41.23 14.44
C GLN A 143 -19.87 -40.84 15.48
N MET A 144 -21.03 -40.37 15.01
CA MET A 144 -22.20 -40.19 15.86
C MET A 144 -22.77 -41.58 16.14
N ASN A 145 -22.41 -42.14 17.30
CA ASN A 145 -23.12 -43.29 17.84
C ASN A 145 -24.56 -42.83 18.13
N MET A 146 -25.54 -43.31 17.37
CA MET A 146 -26.97 -43.07 17.63
C MET A 146 -27.38 -43.77 18.94
N GLY A 147 -27.05 -43.15 20.07
CA GLY A 147 -27.77 -43.31 21.33
C GLY A 147 -28.85 -42.25 21.36
N SER A 148 -30.10 -42.70 21.29
CA SER A 148 -31.33 -41.88 21.36
C SER A 148 -31.25 -40.75 22.38
N VAL A 149 -31.30 -39.50 21.93
CA VAL A 149 -31.71 -38.37 22.77
C VAL A 149 -32.87 -37.67 22.08
N GLN A 150 -33.98 -37.65 22.80
CA GLN A 150 -35.26 -37.08 22.41
C GLN A 150 -35.13 -35.62 21.97
N THR A 151 -35.83 -35.31 20.89
CA THR A 151 -36.01 -33.97 20.36
C THR A 151 -36.89 -33.15 21.30
N ASN A 152 -36.29 -32.25 22.07
CA ASN A 152 -37.01 -31.14 22.69
C ASN A 152 -36.59 -29.87 21.94
N SER A 153 -37.26 -29.62 20.81
CA SER A 153 -37.17 -28.35 20.11
C SER A 153 -37.75 -27.25 21.00
N GLY A 154 -36.89 -26.36 21.49
CA GLY A 154 -37.29 -25.14 22.17
C GLY A 154 -36.41 -24.00 21.68
N ILE A 155 -36.93 -23.22 20.75
CA ILE A 155 -36.39 -21.90 20.41
C ILE A 155 -36.65 -21.02 21.64
N GLU A 156 -35.62 -20.78 22.45
CA GLU A 156 -35.63 -19.68 23.41
C GLU A 156 -34.42 -18.79 23.17
N SER A 157 -34.67 -17.75 22.38
CA SER A 157 -33.97 -16.47 22.47
C SER A 157 -33.99 -16.00 23.94
N GLY A 158 -32.83 -15.96 24.58
CA GLY A 158 -32.70 -15.52 25.97
C GLY A 158 -31.35 -14.86 26.22
N ALA A 159 -31.31 -13.55 26.13
CA ALA A 159 -30.22 -12.75 26.66
C ALA A 159 -29.97 -13.04 28.16
N ARG A 160 -28.71 -13.21 28.56
CA ARG A 160 -28.22 -13.04 29.94
C ARG A 160 -26.86 -12.36 29.85
N VAL A 161 -26.76 -11.07 30.18
CA VAL A 161 -26.58 -10.50 31.54
C VAL A 161 -25.41 -11.12 32.30
N ALA A 162 -24.53 -10.20 32.72
CA ALA A 162 -23.27 -10.36 33.42
C ALA A 162 -23.25 -11.34 34.59
N ARG A 163 -22.14 -12.07 34.71
CA ARG A 163 -21.51 -12.49 35.97
C ARG A 163 -20.02 -12.17 35.81
N GLY A 164 -19.36 -11.40 36.67
CA GLY A 164 -19.43 -11.43 38.12
C GLY A 164 -18.25 -12.26 38.62
N GLY A 165 -17.14 -11.57 38.91
CA GLY A 165 -15.95 -11.94 39.70
C GLY A 165 -15.49 -13.41 39.77
N ALA A 166 -14.30 -13.68 39.25
CA ALA A 166 -13.51 -14.85 39.64
C ALA A 166 -12.35 -14.41 40.57
N PRO A 167 -12.13 -15.10 41.71
CA PRO A 167 -11.12 -14.73 42.71
C PRO A 167 -9.70 -15.03 42.22
N GLN A 168 -8.78 -14.09 42.49
CA GLN A 168 -7.33 -14.33 42.36
C GLN A 168 -6.88 -15.25 43.49
N ALA A 169 -6.34 -16.42 43.13
CA ALA A 169 -5.60 -17.29 44.04
C ALA A 169 -4.08 -16.96 43.94
N PRO A 170 -3.31 -17.06 45.04
CA PRO A 170 -1.91 -16.64 45.07
C PRO A 170 -1.01 -17.59 44.28
N ALA A 171 -0.02 -17.00 43.60
CA ALA A 171 0.96 -17.69 42.77
C ALA A 171 1.81 -18.68 43.58
N SER A 172 1.77 -19.97 43.23
CA SER A 172 2.80 -20.91 43.68
C SER A 172 4.07 -20.63 42.87
N GLY A 173 5.14 -20.22 43.56
CA GLY A 173 6.44 -19.96 42.96
C GLY A 173 7.04 -21.23 42.34
N GLY A 174 6.90 -21.37 41.03
CA GLY A 174 7.70 -22.27 40.21
C GLY A 174 8.95 -21.54 39.74
N LYS A 175 10.12 -22.06 40.10
CA LYS A 175 11.42 -21.60 39.58
C LYS A 175 11.39 -21.71 38.05
N ILE A 176 11.61 -20.60 37.36
CA ILE A 176 11.85 -20.61 35.91
C ILE A 176 13.23 -21.23 35.69
N GLU A 177 13.27 -22.48 35.24
CA GLU A 177 14.48 -23.03 34.64
C GLU A 177 14.74 -22.26 33.35
N LYS A 178 15.91 -21.61 33.30
CA LYS A 178 16.40 -20.96 32.10
C LYS A 178 16.69 -22.08 31.10
N ASN A 179 15.81 -22.24 30.12
CA ASN A 179 16.07 -23.18 29.04
C ASN A 179 17.31 -22.69 28.29
N THR A 180 18.40 -23.42 28.48
CA THR A 180 19.68 -23.23 27.78
C THR A 180 19.43 -23.27 26.29
N SER A 181 19.94 -22.28 25.57
CA SER A 181 19.83 -22.20 24.12
C SER A 181 20.38 -23.48 23.49
N GLU A 182 19.52 -24.32 22.95
CA GLU A 182 19.97 -25.40 22.09
C GLU A 182 20.60 -24.77 20.85
N VAL A 183 21.88 -25.10 20.65
CA VAL A 183 22.64 -24.71 19.49
C VAL A 183 22.06 -25.48 18.30
N PHE A 184 21.25 -24.79 17.50
CA PHE A 184 20.86 -25.29 16.18
C PHE A 184 22.14 -25.61 15.39
N PRO A 185 22.30 -26.83 14.83
CA PRO A 185 23.41 -27.10 13.93
C PRO A 185 23.31 -26.08 12.79
N ALA A 186 24.45 -25.46 12.46
CA ALA A 186 24.55 -24.37 11.50
C ALA A 186 23.96 -24.79 10.14
N SER A 187 22.66 -24.59 9.96
CA SER A 187 22.06 -24.49 8.64
C SER A 187 22.53 -23.16 8.09
N GLU A 188 23.44 -23.22 7.12
CA GLU A 188 23.87 -22.08 6.34
C GLU A 188 22.68 -21.52 5.55
N VAL A 189 21.77 -20.83 6.23
CA VAL A 189 20.81 -19.95 5.58
C VAL A 189 21.58 -18.68 5.25
N MET A 190 22.35 -18.75 4.17
CA MET A 190 23.04 -17.61 3.61
C MET A 190 21.98 -16.60 3.17
N GLN A 191 21.96 -15.41 3.78
CA GLN A 191 21.14 -14.30 3.32
C GLN A 191 21.46 -14.07 1.84
N SER A 192 20.49 -14.37 0.98
CA SER A 192 20.63 -14.17 -0.45
C SER A 192 20.56 -12.67 -0.72
N TYR A 193 21.71 -12.05 -0.97
CA TYR A 193 21.75 -10.67 -1.46
C TYR A 193 20.97 -10.58 -2.77
N SER A 194 20.14 -9.55 -2.92
CA SER A 194 19.34 -9.33 -4.13
C SER A 194 20.27 -9.28 -5.35
N GLY A 195 20.15 -10.25 -6.26
CA GLY A 195 20.83 -10.19 -7.56
C GLY A 195 20.10 -9.25 -8.53
N PRO A 196 20.81 -8.60 -9.46
CA PRO A 196 20.17 -7.85 -10.53
C PRO A 196 19.32 -8.78 -11.41
N ASN A 197 18.21 -8.26 -11.90
CA ASN A 197 17.28 -9.00 -12.74
C ASN A 197 17.89 -9.14 -14.14
N PHE A 198 18.47 -10.30 -14.45
CA PHE A 198 19.26 -10.56 -15.67
C PHE A 198 18.49 -10.44 -16.99
N PHE A 199 17.16 -10.30 -16.96
CA PHE A 199 16.34 -10.18 -18.16
C PHE A 199 16.48 -8.83 -18.89
N LEU A 200 17.18 -7.84 -18.33
CA LEU A 200 17.23 -6.47 -18.89
C LEU A 200 18.63 -5.91 -19.16
N GLN A 201 19.73 -6.63 -18.89
CA GLN A 201 21.08 -6.09 -19.06
C GLN A 201 22.02 -7.09 -19.76
N ASN A 202 22.09 -6.97 -21.09
CA ASN A 202 23.16 -7.55 -21.92
C ASN A 202 24.39 -6.64 -21.93
N ASP A 203 24.93 -6.24 -20.78
CA ASP A 203 26.22 -5.55 -20.78
C ASP A 203 27.10 -5.94 -19.58
N LEU A 204 28.32 -6.36 -19.93
CA LEU A 204 29.37 -6.93 -19.10
C LEU A 204 29.98 -5.89 -18.15
N VAL A 205 29.24 -5.46 -17.14
CA VAL A 205 29.82 -4.64 -16.06
C VAL A 205 30.23 -5.55 -14.91
N GLU A 206 31.54 -5.67 -14.69
CA GLU A 206 32.12 -6.42 -13.57
C GLU A 206 31.54 -5.96 -12.23
N ARG A 207 31.23 -6.94 -11.38
CA ARG A 207 30.71 -6.75 -10.02
C ARG A 207 31.77 -6.13 -9.10
N ARG A 208 32.01 -4.82 -9.20
CA ARG A 208 32.66 -4.06 -8.14
C ARG A 208 31.61 -3.28 -7.37
N GLY A 209 31.32 -3.78 -6.16
CA GLY A 209 30.43 -3.10 -5.23
C GLY A 209 30.96 -1.74 -4.81
N PHE A 210 30.05 -0.85 -4.44
CA PHE A 210 30.31 0.50 -3.95
C PHE A 210 30.61 0.47 -2.44
N GLU A 211 31.67 -0.22 -2.04
CA GLU A 211 32.19 -0.15 -0.68
C GLU A 211 33.63 0.39 -0.71
N PRO A 212 33.97 1.43 0.07
CA PRO A 212 35.36 1.84 0.19
C PRO A 212 36.17 0.73 0.89
N PRO A 213 37.36 0.36 0.39
CA PRO A 213 38.17 -0.70 0.97
C PRO A 213 38.62 -0.29 2.38
N THR A 214 38.13 -0.98 3.39
CA THR A 214 38.59 -0.83 4.77
C THR A 214 40.04 -1.29 4.86
N SER A 215 40.94 -0.33 5.09
CA SER A 215 42.36 -0.58 5.31
C SER A 215 42.54 -1.43 6.57
N ARG A 216 43.14 -2.62 6.42
CA ARG A 216 43.59 -3.49 7.50
C ARG A 216 44.47 -2.74 8.49
N VAL A 217 44.05 -2.68 9.75
CA VAL A 217 44.94 -2.48 10.91
C VAL A 217 45.76 -3.77 11.07
N ARG A 218 47.09 -3.65 11.09
CA ARG A 218 48.00 -4.69 11.60
C ARG A 218 48.57 -4.20 12.93
N PHE A 219 48.67 -5.14 13.87
CA PHE A 219 49.35 -5.03 15.16
C PHE A 219 50.82 -4.62 15.01
#